data_AF-A0A6L3XA31-F1
#
_entry.id   AF-A0A6L3XA31-F1
#
_cell.length_a   1.000
_cell.length_b   1.000
_cell.length_c   1.000
_cell.angle_alpha   90.00
_cell.angle_beta   90.00
_cell.angle_gamma   90.00
#
_symmetry.space_group_name_H-M   'P 1'
#
loop_
_entity.id
_entity.type
_entity.pdbx_description
1 polymer ?
#
loop_
_entity_poly.entity_id
_entity_poly.type
_entity_poly.pdbx_seq_one_letter_code
_entity_poly.pdbx_strand_id
1 'polypeptide(L)' 'MEGKMDRVIAAQVYNRICELGSLSAAARALGISRPMVRRYLEQMEKWAGARLVNRSTRKLTLSAAGEKGLQK' A
#
# COMPACT_ATOMS: atom_id res chain seq x y z
N MET A 1 9.05 -20.51 5.28
CA MET A 1 9.66 -19.17 5.46
C MET A 1 8.57 -18.20 5.85
N GLU A 2 8.30 -18.07 7.16
CA GLU A 2 7.33 -17.12 7.70
C GLU A 2 8.13 -15.92 8.23
N GLY A 3 8.59 -15.08 7.31
CA GLY A 3 9.26 -13.84 7.66
C GLY A 3 8.21 -12.91 8.28
N LYS A 4 8.41 -12.51 9.54
CA LYS A 4 7.66 -11.43 10.18
C LYS A 4 7.56 -10.27 9.20
N MET A 5 6.40 -10.06 8.60
CA MET A 5 6.18 -8.94 7.70
C MET A 5 6.41 -7.65 8.46
N ASP A 6 7.46 -6.93 8.09
CA ASP A 6 7.85 -5.67 8.71
C ASP A 6 6.73 -4.63 8.54
N ARG A 7 6.14 -4.19 9.66
CA ARG A 7 5.12 -3.13 9.65
C ARG A 7 5.65 -1.85 8.99
N VAL A 8 6.97 -1.63 9.13
CA VAL A 8 7.70 -0.53 8.50
C VAL A 8 7.65 -0.62 6.98
N ILE A 9 7.86 -1.81 6.41
CA ILE A 9 7.76 -2.02 4.96
C ILE A 9 6.30 -1.85 4.51
N ALA A 10 5.33 -2.37 5.27
CA ALA A 10 3.92 -2.17 4.94
C ALA A 10 3.51 -0.69 4.90
N ALA A 11 4.00 0.12 5.84
CA ALA A 11 3.78 1.56 5.86
C ALA A 11 4.46 2.28 4.69
N GLN A 12 5.69 1.91 4.35
CA GLN A 12 6.38 2.45 3.17
C GLN A 12 5.67 2.09 1.87
N VAL A 13 5.20 0.85 1.75
CA VAL A 13 4.41 0.37 0.61
C VAL A 13 3.17 1.24 0.44
N TYR A 14 2.43 1.45 1.52
CA TYR A 14 1.25 2.29 1.48
C TYR A 14 1.54 3.74 1.10
N ASN A 15 2.53 4.36 1.74
CA ASN A 15 2.95 5.72 1.39
C ASN A 15 3.32 5.82 -0.09
N ARG A 16 4.06 4.83 -0.61
CA ARG A 16 4.49 4.84 -2.01
C ARG A 16 3.34 4.59 -2.98
N ILE A 17 2.37 3.77 -2.61
CA ILE A 17 1.12 3.61 -3.36
C ILE A 17 0.34 4.94 -3.37
N CYS A 18 0.36 5.69 -2.27
CA CYS A 18 -0.28 6.98 -2.15
C CYS A 18 0.41 8.06 -3.00
N GLU A 19 1.73 8.12 -2.98
CA GLU A 19 2.49 9.08 -3.80
C GLU A 19 2.37 8.81 -5.29
N LEU A 20 2.41 7.54 -5.70
CA LEU A 20 2.48 7.16 -7.12
C LEU A 20 1.11 6.81 -7.72
N GLY A 21 0.07 6.65 -6.92
CA GLY A 21 -1.26 6.23 -7.35
C GLY A 21 -1.29 4.85 -8.03
N SER A 22 -0.27 4.02 -7.85
CA SER A 22 -0.15 2.74 -8.57
C SER A 22 0.63 1.69 -7.80
N LEU A 23 0.03 0.51 -7.64
CA LEU A 23 0.64 -0.69 -7.03
C LEU A 23 1.91 -1.12 -7.78
N SER A 24 1.91 -1.02 -9.11
CA SER A 24 3.05 -1.41 -9.94
C SER A 24 4.20 -0.41 -9.82
N ALA A 25 3.88 0.88 -9.69
CA ALA A 25 4.90 1.92 -9.52
C ALA A 25 5.52 1.84 -8.12
N ALA A 26 4.70 1.59 -7.09
CA ALA A 26 5.17 1.36 -5.72
C ALA A 26 6.04 0.10 -5.60
N ALA A 27 5.65 -0.99 -6.25
CA ALA A 27 6.45 -2.22 -6.36
C ALA A 27 7.85 -1.93 -6.92
N ARG A 28 7.92 -1.19 -8.03
CA ARG A 28 9.18 -0.81 -8.66
C ARG A 28 10.03 0.11 -7.78
N ALA A 29 9.41 1.11 -7.15
CA ALA A 29 10.13 2.05 -6.31
C ALA A 29 10.69 1.41 -5.03
N LEU A 30 10.04 0.39 -4.50
CA LEU A 30 10.48 -0.34 -3.30
C LEU A 30 11.28 -1.60 -3.62
N GLY A 31 11.48 -1.92 -4.90
CA GLY A 31 12.21 -3.11 -5.33
C GLY A 31 11.53 -4.43 -4.94
N ILE A 32 10.21 -4.44 -4.71
CA ILE A 32 9.45 -5.63 -4.29
C ILE A 32 8.42 -6.06 -5.33
N SER A 33 8.05 -7.33 -5.32
CA SER A 33 7.06 -7.88 -6.25
C SER A 33 5.66 -7.31 -6.00
N ARG A 34 4.88 -7.08 -7.07
CA ARG A 34 3.46 -6.69 -7.01
C ARG A 34 2.60 -7.52 -6.04
N PRO A 35 2.70 -8.88 -5.98
CA PRO A 35 1.98 -9.66 -4.97
C PRO A 35 2.43 -9.35 -3.53
N MET A 36 3.70 -9.00 -3.32
CA MET A 36 4.22 -8.59 -2.01
C MET A 36 3.61 -7.26 -1.58
N VAL A 37 3.58 -6.27 -2.47
CA VAL A 37 2.91 -4.97 -2.27
C VAL A 37 1.45 -5.17 -1.86
N ARG A 38 0.73 -6.05 -2.56
CA ARG A 38 -0.67 -6.37 -2.25
C ARG A 38 -0.81 -6.96 -0.84
N ARG A 39 0.05 -7.91 -0.46
CA ARG A 39 0.01 -8.53 0.87
C ARG A 39 0.32 -7.51 1.97
N TYR A 40 1.32 -6.65 1.77
CA TYR A 40 1.65 -5.59 2.70
C TYR A 40 0.50 -4.59 2.89
N LEU A 41 -0.13 -4.19 1.79
CA LEU A 41 -1.31 -3.33 1.83
C LEU A 41 -2.47 -4.00 2.58
N GLU A 42 -2.78 -5.27 2.29
CA GLU A 42 -3.84 -6.00 2.98
C GLU A 42 -3.54 -6.18 4.48
N GLN A 43 -2.28 -6.37 4.85
CA GLN A 43 -1.87 -6.40 6.26
C GLN A 43 -2.07 -5.04 6.93
N MET A 44 -1.72 -3.96 6.25
CA MET A 44 -1.93 -2.61 6.75
C MET A 44 -3.41 -2.26 6.88
N GLU A 45 -4.24 -2.59 5.89
CA GLU A 45 -5.70 -2.42 5.95
C GLU A 45 -6.29 -3.24 7.11
N LYS A 46 -5.76 -4.44 7.35
CA LYS A 46 -6.13 -5.28 8.49
C LYS A 46 -5.73 -4.67 9.83
N TRP A 47 -4.56 -4.03 9.93
CA TRP A 47 -4.14 -3.33 11.14
C TRP A 47 -4.88 -2.01 11.37
N ALA A 48 -5.19 -1.29 10.30
CA ALA A 48 -5.95 -0.04 10.34
C ALA A 48 -7.45 -0.29 10.60
N GLY A 49 -7.94 -1.51 10.37
CA GLY A 49 -9.37 -1.86 10.49
C GLY A 49 -10.24 -1.18 9.43
N ALA A 50 -9.64 -0.60 8.39
CA ALA A 50 -10.30 0.19 7.37
C ALA A 50 -9.69 -0.05 5.99
N ARG A 51 -10.52 0.03 4.95
CA ARG A 51 -10.08 -0.11 3.56
C ARG A 51 -9.43 1.19 3.09
N LEU A 52 -8.13 1.15 2.87
CA LEU A 52 -7.35 2.34 2.51
C LEU A 52 -7.32 2.57 1.00
N VAL A 53 -7.52 1.50 0.20
CA VAL A 53 -7.44 1.57 -1.26
C VAL A 53 -8.66 0.93 -1.91
N ASN A 54 -9.36 1.72 -2.74
CA ASN A 54 -10.44 1.21 -3.56
C ASN A 54 -9.90 0.79 -4.94
N ARG A 55 -9.77 -0.53 -5.12
CA ARG A 55 -9.35 -1.15 -6.38
C ARG A 55 -10.53 -1.16 -7.35
N SER A 56 -10.70 -0.12 -8.15
CA SER A 56 -11.49 -0.24 -9.38
C SER A 56 -10.53 -0.68 -10.49
N THR A 57 -10.87 -1.72 -11.23
CA THR A 57 -9.99 -2.46 -12.16
C THR A 57 -9.40 -1.63 -13.32
N ARG A 58 -9.77 -0.35 -13.42
CA ARG A 58 -9.26 0.60 -14.41
C ARG A 58 -8.48 1.78 -13.83
N LYS A 59 -8.64 2.11 -12.55
CA LYS A 59 -7.89 3.16 -11.84
C LYS A 59 -7.82 2.83 -10.35
N LEU A 60 -6.62 2.79 -9.81
CA LEU A 60 -6.42 2.73 -8.36
C LEU A 60 -6.74 4.11 -7.81
N THR A 61 -7.91 4.27 -7.19
CA THR A 61 -8.27 5.54 -6.56
C THR A 61 -7.95 5.42 -5.07
N LEU A 62 -7.07 6.28 -4.60
CA LEU A 62 -6.78 6.41 -3.18
C LEU A 62 -8.05 6.93 -2.50
N SER A 63 -8.44 6.33 -1.37
CA SER A 63 -9.52 6.90 -0.56
C SER A 63 -9.03 8.20 0.10
N ALA A 64 -9.95 9.07 0.55
CA ALA A 64 -9.60 10.29 1.28
C ALA A 64 -8.69 10.06 2.51
N ALA A 65 -8.71 8.85 3.09
CA ALA A 65 -7.77 8.42 4.14
C ALA A 65 -6.34 8.14 3.63
N GLY A 66 -6.20 7.74 2.37
CA GLY A 66 -4.96 7.64 1.60
C GLY A 66 -4.28 8.99 1.45
N GLU A 67 -5.00 9.92 0.83
CA GLU A 67 -4.49 11.28 0.55
C GLU A 67 -4.11 12.04 1.82
N LYS A 68 -4.79 11.79 2.94
CA LYS A 68 -4.51 12.42 4.24
C LYS A 68 -3.33 11.80 5.00
N GLY A 69 -2.90 10.59 4.64
CA GLY A 69 -1.72 9.93 5.23
C GLY A 69 -0.38 10.59 4.84
N LEU A 70 -0.40 11.50 3.85
CA LEU A 70 0.77 12.21 3.33
C LEU A 70 1.02 13.58 4.00
N GLN A 71 0.35 13.89 5.12
CA GLN A 71 0.67 15.10 5.89
C GLN A 71 1.62 14.81 7.06
N LYS A 72 2.87 15.25 6.85
CA LYS A 72 4.03 15.38 7.74
C LYS A 72 4.95 14.17 7.90
#